data_AF-A0ABD2YF14-F1
#
_entry.id   AF-A0ABD2YF14-F1
#
_cell.length_a   1.000
_cell.length_b   1.000
_cell.length_c   1.000
_cell.angle_alpha   90.00
_cell.angle_beta   90.00
_cell.angle_gamma   90.00
#
_symmetry.space_group_name_H-M   'P 1'
#
loop_
_entity.id
_entity.type
_entity.pdbx_description
1 polymer ?
#
loop_
_entity_poly.entity_id
_entity_poly.type
_entity_poly.pdbx_seq_one_letter_code
_entity_poly.pdbx_strand_id
1 'polypeptide(L)' 'MVGKAVFDEHLLDVHFTRSFYKHILGVKVTYHDIEVIDPNYFKKLKWMIENDISDILDLTFCIDADEEKLILYERTEV' A
#
# COMPACT_ATOMS: atom_id res chain seq x y z
N MET A 1 9.42 5.52 20.03
CA MET A 1 10.11 6.82 19.81
C MET A 1 9.19 7.85 19.18
N VAL A 2 8.51 7.56 18.05
CA VAL A 2 7.59 8.51 17.38
C VAL A 2 6.50 9.07 18.31
N GLY A 3 5.77 8.23 19.03
CA GLY A 3 4.72 8.69 19.94
C GLY A 3 5.21 9.59 21.07
N LYS A 4 6.44 9.36 21.56
CA LYS A 4 7.06 10.22 22.58
C LYS A 4 7.43 11.59 22.00
N ALA A 5 7.96 11.64 20.78
CA ALA A 5 8.29 12.92 20.13
C ALA A 5 7.04 13.78 19.91
N VAL A 6 5.91 13.16 19.51
CA VAL A 6 4.62 13.86 19.42
C VAL A 6 4.18 14.39 20.78
N PHE A 7 4.35 13.62 21.85
CA PHE A 7 4.01 14.03 23.21
C PHE A 7 4.90 15.16 23.76
N ASP A 8 6.21 15.09 23.49
CA ASP A 8 7.20 16.07 23.92
C ASP A 8 7.30 17.28 22.97
N GLU A 9 6.36 17.45 22.03
CA GLU A 9 6.35 18.51 20.99
C GLU A 9 7.64 18.63 20.15
N HIS A 10 8.35 17.52 19.99
CA HIS A 10 9.55 17.45 19.16
C HIS A 10 9.23 17.09 17.72
N LEU A 11 9.71 17.91 16.78
CA LEU A 11 9.64 17.61 15.35
C LEU A 11 10.60 16.46 15.01
N LEU A 12 10.09 15.49 14.24
CA LEU A 12 10.88 14.40 13.68
C LEU A 12 10.96 14.58 12.17
N ASP A 13 12.17 14.53 11.62
CA ASP A 13 12.40 14.47 10.19
C ASP A 13 12.18 13.03 9.69
N VAL A 14 10.91 12.65 9.57
CA VAL A 14 10.48 11.31 9.13
C VAL A 14 9.37 11.42 8.11
N HIS A 15 9.44 10.59 7.08
CA HIS A 15 8.52 10.61 5.94
C HIS A 15 7.83 9.26 5.82
N PHE A 16 6.68 9.10 6.50
CA PHE A 16 5.87 7.89 6.39
C PHE A 16 4.93 7.94 5.18
N THR A 17 4.49 6.77 4.72
CA THR A 17 3.45 6.68 3.69
C THR A 17 2.09 7.13 4.24
N ARG A 18 1.19 7.54 3.35
CA ARG A 18 -0.20 7.88 3.72
C ARG A 18 -0.92 6.70 4.41
N SER A 19 -0.71 5.48 3.91
CA SER A 19 -1.28 4.26 4.50
C SER A 19 -0.86 4.05 5.95
N PHE A 20 0.40 4.39 6.28
CA PHE A 20 0.91 4.30 7.64
C PHE A 20 0.18 5.25 8.61
N TYR A 21 -0.04 6.52 8.20
CA TYR A 21 -0.83 7.46 9.01
C TYR A 21 -2.29 7.01 9.17
N LYS A 22 -2.90 6.43 8.13
CA LYS A 22 -4.25 5.88 8.22
C LYS A 22 -4.34 4.76 9.25
N HIS A 23 -3.34 3.88 9.32
CA HIS A 23 -3.29 2.83 10.34
C HIS A 23 -3.22 3.41 11.76
N ILE A 24 -2.38 4.42 12.01
CA ILE A 24 -2.30 5.09 13.32
C ILE A 24 -3.65 5.68 13.72
N LEU A 25 -4.37 6.29 12.76
CA LEU A 25 -5.65 6.94 12.99
C LEU A 25 -6.86 5.98 12.98
N GLY A 26 -6.66 4.68 12.74
CA GLY A 26 -7.76 3.72 12.60
C GLY A 26 -8.63 3.94 11.35
N VAL A 27 -8.14 4.70 10.38
CA VAL A 27 -8.83 4.95 9.10
C VAL A 27 -8.61 3.76 8.17
N LYS A 28 -9.69 3.28 7.55
CA LYS A 28 -9.63 2.16 6.60
C LYS A 28 -8.74 2.51 5.40
N VAL A 29 -7.80 1.62 5.10
CA VAL A 29 -6.97 1.69 3.88
C VAL A 29 -7.81 1.29 2.68
N THR A 30 -7.61 1.97 1.56
CA THR A 30 -8.31 1.70 0.30
C THR A 30 -7.29 1.40 -0.80
N TYR A 31 -7.73 0.80 -1.92
CA TYR A 31 -6.83 0.49 -3.03
C TYR A 31 -6.12 1.73 -3.60
N HIS A 32 -6.67 2.94 -3.39
CA HIS A 32 -6.00 4.19 -3.79
C HIS A 32 -4.69 4.43 -3.05
N ASP A 33 -4.53 3.86 -1.85
CA ASP A 33 -3.29 4.02 -1.08
C ASP A 33 -2.11 3.23 -1.69
N ILE A 34 -2.38 2.29 -2.61
CA ILE A 34 -1.33 1.56 -3.32
C ILE A 34 -0.74 2.37 -4.47
N GLU A 35 -1.40 3.40 -4.98
CA GLU A 35 -0.89 4.22 -6.10
C GLU A 35 0.47 4.84 -5.79
N VAL A 36 0.70 5.21 -4.52
CA VAL A 36 1.98 5.79 -4.06
C VAL A 36 3.06 4.73 -3.86
N ILE A 37 2.68 3.47 -3.62
CA ILE A 37 3.59 2.36 -3.33
C ILE A 37 3.96 1.64 -4.63
N ASP A 38 2.95 1.27 -5.41
CA ASP A 38 3.05 0.62 -6.71
C ASP A 38 1.99 1.20 -7.68
N PRO A 39 2.36 2.23 -8.48
CA PRO A 39 1.49 2.81 -9.48
C PRO A 39 1.04 1.83 -10.57
N ASN A 40 1.83 0.79 -10.85
CA ASN A 40 1.50 -0.18 -11.89
C ASN A 40 0.45 -1.16 -11.39
N TYR A 41 0.59 -1.65 -10.16
CA TYR A 41 -0.42 -2.49 -9.52
C TYR A 41 -1.73 -1.71 -9.32
N PHE A 42 -1.67 -0.44 -8.92
CA PHE A 42 -2.85 0.43 -8.87
C PHE A 42 -3.59 0.50 -10.21
N LYS A 43 -2.87 0.68 -11.33
CA LYS A 43 -3.49 0.70 -12.66
C LYS A 43 -4.16 -0.62 -13.02
N LYS A 44 -3.54 -1.76 -12.69
CA LYS A 44 -4.15 -3.09 -12.91
C LYS A 44 -5.45 -3.22 -12.12
N LEU A 45 -5.43 -2.90 -10.83
CA LEU A 45 -6.62 -2.93 -9.97
C LEU A 45 -7.72 -1.98 -10.45
N LYS A 46 -7.36 -0.76 -10.83
CA LYS A 46 -8.28 0.24 -11.34
C LYS A 46 -8.94 -0.23 -12.64
N TRP A 47 -8.15 -0.79 -13.55
CA TRP A 47 -8.68 -1.35 -14.80
C TRP A 47 -9.68 -2.48 -14.53
N MET A 48 -9.38 -3.38 -13.58
CA MET A 48 -10.31 -4.46 -13.19
C MET A 48 -11.63 -3.94 -12.58
N ILE A 49 -11.60 -2.79 -11.90
CA ILE A 49 -12.81 -2.16 -11.34
C ILE A 49 -13.65 -1.48 -12.43
N GLU A 50 -12.98 -0.92 -13.46
CA GLU A 50 -13.62 -0.12 -14.51
C GLU A 50 -14.14 -0.96 -15.70
N ASN A 51 -13.75 -2.24 -15.80
CA ASN A 51 -14.08 -3.11 -16.93
C ASN A 51 -14.70 -4.43 -16.45
N ASP A 52 -15.49 -5.08 -17.31
CA ASP A 52 -15.94 -6.47 -17.08
C ASP A 52 -14.77 -7.43 -17.31
N ILE A 53 -14.47 -8.25 -16.32
CA ILE A 53 -13.32 -9.16 -16.30
C ILE A 53 -13.71 -10.64 -16.44
N SER A 54 -15.02 -10.95 -16.51
CA SER A 54 -15.56 -12.31 -16.36
C SER A 54 -14.95 -13.34 -17.33
N ASP A 55 -14.62 -12.92 -18.56
CA ASP A 55 -14.07 -13.79 -19.60
C ASP A 55 -12.61 -13.47 -19.97
N ILE A 56 -11.98 -12.54 -19.24
CA ILE A 56 -10.64 -12.01 -19.57
C ILE A 56 -9.59 -12.49 -18.57
N LEU A 57 -9.97 -12.66 -17.31
CA LEU A 57 -9.05 -12.95 -16.21
C LEU A 57 -9.57 -14.15 -15.40
N ASP A 58 -8.79 -15.23 -15.33
CA ASP A 58 -9.07 -16.39 -14.47
C ASP A 58 -8.33 -16.23 -13.14
N LEU A 59 -8.92 -15.44 -12.23
CA LEU A 59 -8.34 -15.11 -10.94
C LEU A 59 -9.08 -15.80 -9.80
N THR A 60 -8.31 -16.29 -8.83
CA THR A 60 -8.81 -16.82 -7.56
C THR A 60 -8.39 -15.94 -6.38
N PHE A 61 -9.00 -16.13 -5.21
CA PHE A 61 -8.64 -15.39 -3.99
C PHE A 61 -7.32 -15.88 -3.37
N CYS A 62 -6.24 -15.86 -4.15
CA CYS A 62 -4.88 -16.17 -3.71
C CYS A 62 -3.90 -15.17 -4.31
N ILE A 63 -2.70 -15.11 -3.72
CA ILE A 63 -1.57 -14.34 -4.21
C ILE A 63 -0.39 -15.30 -4.38
N ASP A 64 0.41 -15.10 -5.42
CA ASP A 64 1.64 -15.87 -5.57
C ASP A 64 2.68 -15.38 -4.55
N ALA A 65 3.33 -16.32 -3.87
CA ALA A 65 4.30 -16.02 -2.81
C ALA A 65 5.52 -15.21 -3.31
N ASP A 66 5.80 -15.26 -4.61
CA ASP A 66 6.85 -14.44 -5.23
C ASP A 66 6.37 -12.99 -5.49
N GLU A 67 5.07 -12.78 -5.75
CA GLU A 67 4.48 -11.44 -5.80
C GLU A 67 4.40 -10.79 -4.42
N GLU A 68 4.16 -11.57 -3.36
CA GLU A 68 4.22 -11.09 -1.98
C GLU A 68 5.59 -10.46 -1.65
N LYS A 69 6.67 -11.03 -2.19
CA LYS A 69 8.02 -10.52 -1.97
C LYS A 69 8.29 -9.19 -2.69
N LEU A 70 7.73 -9.00 -3.88
CA LEU A 70 7.88 -7.74 -4.62
C LEU A 70 7.23 -6.56 -3.86
N ILE A 71 6.08 -6.80 -3.23
CA ILE A 71 5.35 -5.77 -2.47
C ILE A 71 6.08 -5.41 -1.15
N LEU A 72 6.82 -6.36 -0.56
CA LEU A 72 7.46 -6.19 0.75
C LEU A 72 8.97 -5.87 0.70
N TYR A 73 9.71 -6.30 -0.33
CA TYR A 73 11.18 -6.33 -0.30
C TYR A 73 11.91 -5.45 -1.31
N GLU A 74 11.26 -4.88 -2.33
CA GLU A 74 11.96 -3.99 -3.29
C GLU A 74 12.47 -2.67 -2.65
N ARG A 75 12.17 -2.39 -1.37
CA ARG A 75 12.76 -1.26 -0.61
C ARG A 75 13.90 -1.65 0.34
N THR A 76 14.43 -2.88 0.27
CA THR A 76 15.54 -3.32 1.14
C THR A 76 16.90 -3.33 0.43
N GLU A 77 17.00 -2.72 -0.74
CA GLU A 77 18.29 -2.45 -1.40
C GLU A 77 18.54 -0.94 -1.46
N VAL A 78 18.88 -0.36 -0.31
CA VAL A 78 19.68 0.88 -0.15
C VAL A 78 20.39 0.85 1.21
#